data_AF-A0A399ZVI0-F1
#
_entry.id   AF-A0A399ZVI0-F1
#
_cell.length_a   1.000
_cell.length_b   1.000
_cell.length_c   1.000
_cell.angle_alpha   90.00
_cell.angle_beta   90.00
_cell.angle_gamma   90.00
#
_symmetry.space_group_name_H-M   'P 1'
#
loop_
_entity.id
_entity.type
_entity.pdbx_description
1 polymer ?
#
loop_
_entity_poly.entity_id
_entity_poly.type
_entity_poly.pdbx_seq_one_letter_code
_entity_poly.pdbx_strand_id
1 'polypeptide(L)'
;MHYAPNSQKDYEWGNSTPVATYADDWLTFPDLPRVQKIQNANAWGGGDIRGHHRWWFTRFPKAAGRLNGIRLNWWSYICNVADDEFDQLV
;
A
#
# COMPACT_ATOMS: atom_id res chain seq x y z
N MET A 1 -6.92 1.92 -6.31
CA MET A 1 -5.91 1.11 -7.01
C MET A 1 -6.62 0.24 -8.02
N HIS A 2 -6.33 0.47 -9.29
CA HIS A 2 -7.05 -0.10 -10.44
C HIS A 2 -6.75 -1.59 -10.64
N TYR A 3 -5.53 -2.02 -10.32
CA TYR A 3 -5.06 -3.40 -10.44
C TYR A 3 -4.69 -3.98 -9.07
N ALA A 4 -5.08 -5.24 -8.85
CA ALA A 4 -4.50 -6.12 -7.85
C ALA A 4 -3.22 -6.78 -8.40
N PRO A 5 -2.37 -7.36 -7.52
CA PRO A 5 -1.10 -7.95 -7.93
C PRO A 5 -1.16 -9.02 -9.04
N ASN A 6 -2.30 -9.71 -9.21
CA ASN A 6 -2.52 -10.74 -10.22
C ASN A 6 -3.60 -10.36 -11.25
N SER A 7 -4.02 -9.10 -11.30
CA SER A 7 -5.00 -8.64 -12.28
C SER A 7 -4.49 -8.82 -13.71
N GLN A 8 -5.35 -9.34 -14.57
CA GLN A 8 -5.12 -9.47 -16.02
C GLN A 8 -5.75 -8.32 -16.82
N LYS A 9 -6.62 -7.54 -16.17
CA LYS A 9 -7.31 -6.37 -16.74
C LYS A 9 -7.72 -5.38 -15.65
N ASP A 10 -8.11 -4.18 -16.07
CA ASP A 10 -8.53 -3.11 -15.17
C ASP A 10 -9.72 -3.54 -14.29
N TYR A 11 -9.72 -3.10 -13.04
CA TYR A 11 -10.74 -3.39 -12.03
C TYR A 11 -10.94 -4.89 -11.69
N GLU A 12 -10.01 -5.78 -12.04
CA GLU A 12 -10.10 -7.21 -11.71
C GLU A 12 -9.41 -7.54 -10.37
N TRP A 13 -10.09 -7.37 -9.23
CA TRP A 13 -9.49 -7.66 -7.92
C TRP A 13 -9.76 -9.06 -7.37
N GLY A 14 -10.65 -9.82 -8.02
CA GLY A 14 -11.14 -11.12 -7.56
C GLY A 14 -10.36 -12.34 -8.07
N ASN A 15 -9.27 -12.16 -8.82
CA ASN A 15 -8.49 -13.27 -9.33
C ASN A 15 -7.86 -14.08 -8.18
N SER A 16 -8.23 -15.36 -8.04
CA SER A 16 -7.75 -16.23 -6.95
C SER A 16 -6.43 -16.93 -7.25
N THR A 17 -5.88 -16.75 -8.46
CA THR A 17 -4.58 -17.31 -8.87
C THR A 17 -3.47 -16.79 -7.95
N PRO A 18 -2.72 -17.67 -7.25
CA PRO A 18 -1.61 -17.23 -6.41
C PRO A 18 -0.55 -16.48 -7.21
N VAL A 19 -0.03 -15.38 -6.65
CA VAL A 19 1.05 -14.59 -7.24
C VAL A 19 2.07 -14.20 -6.18
N ALA A 20 3.33 -14.14 -6.59
CA ALA A 20 4.41 -13.63 -5.78
C ALA A 20 4.39 -12.09 -5.81
N THR A 21 4.30 -11.44 -4.65
CA THR A 21 4.16 -9.98 -4.53
C THR A 21 5.02 -9.42 -3.40
N TYR A 22 5.44 -8.17 -3.55
CA TYR A 22 6.13 -7.36 -2.54
C TYR A 22 5.20 -6.34 -1.88
N ALA A 23 3.87 -6.50 -1.99
CA ALA A 23 2.93 -5.50 -1.49
C ALA A 23 3.10 -5.18 0.01
N ASP A 24 3.48 -6.18 0.82
CA ASP A 24 3.74 -5.99 2.26
C ASP A 24 5.03 -5.22 2.55
N ASP A 25 5.95 -5.08 1.59
CA ASP A 25 7.20 -4.33 1.75
C ASP A 25 6.90 -2.85 2.10
N TRP A 26 5.82 -2.31 1.52
CA TRP A 26 5.33 -0.96 1.79
C TRP A 26 4.93 -0.70 3.25
N LEU A 27 4.64 -1.75 4.04
CA LEU A 27 4.40 -1.62 5.49
C LEU A 27 5.64 -1.15 6.25
N THR A 28 6.82 -1.31 5.65
CA THR A 28 8.12 -1.02 6.26
C THR A 28 8.86 0.13 5.57
N PHE A 29 8.21 0.89 4.68
CA PHE A 29 8.83 2.05 4.05
C PHE A 29 9.42 2.99 5.12
N PRO A 30 10.68 3.45 4.98
CA PRO A 30 11.54 3.37 3.78
C PRO A 30 12.46 2.14 3.68
N ASP A 31 12.46 1.21 4.64
CA ASP A 31 13.46 0.14 4.71
C ASP A 31 13.35 -0.89 3.57
N LEU A 32 12.13 -1.22 3.14
CA LEU A 32 11.83 -2.07 1.97
C LEU A 32 12.75 -3.31 1.85
N PRO A 33 12.70 -4.26 2.80
CA PRO A 33 13.59 -5.43 2.87
C PRO A 33 13.44 -6.41 1.71
N ARG A 34 12.50 -6.18 0.78
CA ARG A 34 12.20 -7.03 -0.38
C ARG A 34 11.78 -8.44 0.02
N VAL A 35 10.91 -8.54 1.03
CA VAL A 35 10.34 -9.83 1.44
C VAL A 35 9.14 -10.16 0.56
N GLN A 36 9.34 -11.09 -0.38
CA GLN A 36 8.29 -11.56 -1.26
C GLN A 36 7.34 -12.52 -0.53
N LYS A 37 6.03 -12.44 -0.81
CA LYS A 37 5.03 -13.38 -0.32
C LYS A 37 4.15 -13.89 -1.47
N ILE A 38 3.73 -15.15 -1.37
CA ILE A 38 2.67 -15.70 -2.22
C ILE A 38 1.32 -15.31 -1.62
N GLN A 39 0.50 -14.60 -2.40
CA GLN A 39 -0.83 -14.14 -2.00
C GLN A 39 -1.83 -14.32 -3.15
N ASN A 40 -3.12 -14.14 -2.87
CA ASN A 40 -4.19 -14.12 -3.87
C ASN A 40 -5.30 -13.14 -3.44
N ALA A 41 -6.41 -13.12 -4.18
CA ALA A 41 -7.54 -12.21 -3.91
C ALA A 41 -8.02 -12.19 -2.47
N ASN A 42 -7.98 -13.30 -1.74
CA ASN A 42 -8.43 -13.35 -0.35
C ASN A 42 -7.62 -12.42 0.57
N ALA A 43 -6.36 -12.16 0.24
CA ALA A 43 -5.51 -11.24 1.00
C ALA A 43 -6.03 -9.78 0.92
N TRP A 44 -6.60 -9.38 -0.22
CA TRP A 44 -7.02 -7.99 -0.50
C TRP A 44 -8.52 -7.85 -0.76
N GLY A 45 -9.34 -8.64 -0.07
CA GLY A 45 -10.80 -8.45 -0.05
C GLY A 45 -11.61 -9.33 -1.01
N GLY A 46 -10.99 -10.31 -1.67
CA GLY A 46 -11.70 -11.36 -2.42
C GLY A 46 -12.50 -10.86 -3.62
N GLY A 47 -12.14 -9.69 -4.18
CA GLY A 47 -12.89 -9.02 -5.24
C GLY A 47 -13.81 -7.89 -4.76
N ASP A 48 -14.00 -7.71 -3.44
CA ASP A 48 -14.64 -6.50 -2.92
C ASP A 48 -13.76 -5.27 -3.17
N ILE A 49 -14.27 -4.33 -3.96
CA ILE A 49 -13.61 -3.07 -4.26
C ILE A 49 -13.18 -2.34 -2.99
N ARG A 50 -14.05 -2.26 -2.00
CA ARG A 50 -13.77 -1.52 -0.77
C ARG A 50 -12.71 -2.24 0.06
N GLY A 51 -12.78 -3.57 0.12
CA GLY A 51 -11.77 -4.43 0.73
C GLY A 51 -10.40 -4.21 0.11
N HIS A 52 -10.31 -4.18 -1.22
CA HIS A 52 -9.06 -3.95 -1.94
C HIS A 52 -8.45 -2.57 -1.65
N HIS A 53 -9.27 -1.52 -1.65
CA HIS A 53 -8.80 -0.18 -1.34
C HIS A 53 -8.36 -0.05 0.12
N ARG A 54 -9.14 -0.58 1.07
CA ARG A 54 -8.74 -0.62 2.49
C ARG A 54 -7.43 -1.37 2.69
N TRP A 55 -7.25 -2.48 1.99
CA TRP A 55 -6.00 -3.26 2.03
C TRP A 55 -4.78 -2.47 1.54
N TRP A 56 -4.94 -1.62 0.52
CA TRP A 56 -3.87 -0.70 0.11
C TRP A 56 -3.66 0.44 1.09
N PHE A 57 -4.73 0.99 1.68
CA PHE A 57 -4.62 2.07 2.66
C PHE A 57 -3.86 1.66 3.91
N THR A 58 -3.94 0.39 4.35
CA THR A 58 -3.11 -0.09 5.47
C THR A 58 -1.61 -0.13 5.14
N ARG A 59 -1.27 -0.19 3.85
CA ARG A 59 0.09 -0.28 3.28
C ARG A 59 0.64 1.06 2.81
N PHE A 60 -0.12 2.14 2.87
CA PHE A 60 0.45 3.45 2.57
C PHE A 60 1.49 3.84 3.63
N PRO A 61 2.66 4.35 3.20
CA PRO A 61 3.68 4.83 4.11
C PRO A 61 3.11 5.85 5.09
N LYS A 62 3.45 5.68 6.37
CA LYS A 62 2.90 6.45 7.49
C LYS A 62 3.91 6.71 8.60
N ALA A 63 5.20 6.47 8.32
CA ALA A 63 6.27 6.77 9.27
C ALA A 63 6.49 8.28 9.32
N ALA A 64 6.75 8.83 10.50
CA ALA A 64 7.07 10.24 10.67
C ALA A 64 8.42 10.58 10.03
N GLY A 65 8.58 11.86 9.67
CA GLY A 65 9.86 12.41 9.21
C GLY A 65 10.07 12.39 7.70
N ARG A 66 11.33 12.64 7.31
CA ARG A 66 11.73 12.83 5.92
C ARG A 66 13.03 12.11 5.60
N LEU A 67 13.15 11.65 4.37
CA LEU A 67 14.38 11.10 3.81
C LEU A 67 14.60 11.71 2.42
N ASN A 68 15.78 12.30 2.19
CA ASN A 68 16.14 12.91 0.90
C ASN A 68 15.10 13.93 0.38
N GLY A 69 14.49 14.70 1.29
CA GLY A 69 13.47 15.70 0.96
C GLY A 69 12.05 15.14 0.74
N ILE A 70 11.86 13.82 0.83
CA ILE A 70 10.56 13.14 0.68
C ILE A 70 10.00 12.83 2.07
N ARG A 71 8.71 13.09 2.29
CA ARG A 71 8.01 12.71 3.53
C ARG A 71 7.80 11.20 3.58
N LEU A 72 8.05 10.61 4.74
CA LEU A 72 7.88 9.18 4.98
C LEU A 72 6.42 8.81 5.25
N ASN A 73 5.59 9.79 5.60
CA ASN A 73 4.14 9.65 5.72
C ASN A 73 3.47 10.18 4.46
N TRP A 74 2.97 9.27 3.62
CA TRP A 74 2.41 9.64 2.32
C TRP A 74 0.98 10.14 2.40
N TRP A 75 0.32 10.00 3.56
CA TRP A 75 -0.99 10.61 3.77
C TRP A 75 -0.96 12.13 3.66
N SER A 76 0.18 12.78 3.94
CA SER A 76 0.33 14.21 3.69
C SER A 76 0.11 14.55 2.22
N TYR A 77 0.60 13.72 1.28
CA TYR A 77 0.43 13.99 -0.15
C TYR A 77 -1.01 13.80 -0.64
N ILE A 78 -1.82 13.07 0.13
CA ILE A 78 -3.21 12.76 -0.21
C ILE A 78 -4.17 13.75 0.45
N CYS A 79 -3.99 14.00 1.75
CA CYS A 79 -4.90 14.82 2.55
C CYS A 79 -4.51 16.30 2.53
N ASN A 80 -3.27 16.63 2.89
CA ASN A 80 -2.76 17.99 2.90
C ASN A 80 -1.23 18.02 3.00
N VAL A 81 -0.56 18.47 1.94
CA VAL A 81 0.91 18.46 1.89
C VAL A 81 1.57 19.54 2.76
N ALA A 82 0.81 20.59 3.09
CA ALA A 82 1.27 21.71 3.91
C ALA A 82 1.21 21.41 5.43
N ASP A 83 0.52 20.34 5.82
CA ASP A 83 0.35 19.96 7.22
C ASP A 83 1.65 19.33 7.77
N ASP A 84 2.13 19.84 8.90
CA ASP A 84 3.35 19.38 9.56
C ASP A 84 3.09 18.29 10.60
N GLU A 85 1.83 18.02 10.96
CA GLU A 85 1.46 16.92 11.87
C GLU A 85 2.01 15.57 11.37
N PHE A 86 1.98 15.35 10.05
CA PHE A 86 2.49 14.11 9.43
C PHE A 86 4.01 13.91 9.56
N ASP A 87 4.77 14.95 9.93
CA ASP A 87 6.21 14.87 10.16
C ASP A 87 6.54 14.58 11.64
N GLN A 88 5.56 14.63 12.55
CA GLN A 88 5.75 14.44 13.99
C GLN A 88 5.48 12.98 14.42
N LEU A 89 6.14 12.55 15.49
CA LEU A 89 5.80 11.27 16.15
C LEU A 89 4.46 11.44 16.87
N VAL A 90 3.47 10.64 16.48
CA VAL A 90 2.18 10.54 17.19
C VAL A 90 2.38 9.85 18.54
#